data_AF-A0A8H5YAH1-F1
#
_entry.id   AF-A0A8H5YAH1-F1
#
_cell.length_a   1.000
_cell.length_b   1.000
_cell.length_c   1.000
_cell.angle_alpha   90.00
_cell.angle_beta   90.00
_cell.angle_gamma   90.00
#
_symmetry.space_group_name_H-M   'P 1'
#
loop_
_entity.id
_entity.type
_entity.pdbx_description
1 polymer ?
#
loop_
_entity_poly.entity_id
_entity_poly.type
_entity_poly.pdbx_seq_one_letter_code
_entity_poly.pdbx_strand_id
1 'polypeptide(L)'
;MILLRKNLPRARGKPELFPGITSQFNLLNLGPEWALDFTEHIRRQEPIIGVHMALFNDATLISIRWAHVNIGSVPPKEPCYLADTQLSPQAFKKTFETYLEHVTLSCRGSIWTSSAAIVWINLKPFQKEPSSTEHLFSDADILAAWAARLCCGIHPSVDRPVHVMSMYEARHCLPETFPHRKDNPDSSPVFIANATFSTSTNITLRALRQQPLARTALLVRESVAMLTKASQVHAQLHLLQEAYAKDKENPPVFAAQDAFILVVSNFSTMGFFGSIDFSPAVITPAANGHGKSWGKIAWH
;
A
#
# COMPACT_ATOMS: atom_id res chain seq x y z
N MET A 1 3.98 22.79 21.41
CA MET A 1 3.26 21.53 21.70
C MET A 1 4.28 20.40 21.73
N ILE A 2 4.58 19.83 22.90
CA ILE A 2 5.74 18.93 23.07
C ILE A 2 5.29 17.46 22.90
N LEU A 3 5.08 17.03 21.67
CA LEU A 3 5.06 15.60 21.34
C LEU A 3 6.51 15.16 21.20
N LEU A 4 7.04 14.51 22.24
CA LEU A 4 8.42 14.06 22.27
C LEU A 4 8.60 12.87 21.31
N ARG A 5 9.69 12.86 20.54
CA ARG A 5 10.21 11.72 19.74
C ARG A 5 10.06 10.36 20.44
N LYS A 6 10.07 10.31 21.78
CA LYS A 6 9.86 9.11 22.59
C LYS A 6 8.54 8.37 22.31
N ASN A 7 7.54 9.05 21.76
CA ASN A 7 6.23 8.47 21.44
C ASN A 7 6.18 7.85 20.03
N LEU A 8 7.18 8.09 19.17
CA LEU A 8 7.26 7.44 17.86
C LEU A 8 7.57 5.94 18.03
N PRO A 9 6.99 5.05 17.20
CA PRO A 9 7.30 3.62 17.21
C PRO A 9 8.80 3.37 17.09
N ARG A 10 9.32 2.40 17.85
CA ARG A 10 10.72 1.94 17.79
C ARG A 10 10.75 0.45 17.60
N ALA A 11 11.62 -0.05 16.74
CA ALA A 11 11.77 -1.49 16.58
C ALA A 11 12.47 -2.07 17.82
N ARG A 12 11.81 -3.00 18.52
CA ARG A 12 12.38 -3.67 19.71
C ARG A 12 12.73 -5.14 19.46
N GLY A 13 12.89 -5.51 18.19
CA GLY A 13 13.25 -6.87 17.76
C GLY A 13 12.15 -7.93 17.90
N LYS A 14 11.01 -7.60 18.50
CA LYS A 14 9.84 -8.47 18.65
C LYS A 14 8.60 -7.85 17.98
N PRO A 15 7.60 -8.65 17.58
CA PRO A 15 6.35 -8.10 17.08
C PRO A 15 5.63 -7.27 18.14
N GLU A 16 5.31 -6.02 17.80
CA GLU A 16 4.61 -5.10 18.68
C GLU A 16 3.50 -4.38 17.92
N LEU A 17 2.38 -4.15 18.61
CA LEU A 17 1.26 -3.37 18.11
C LEU A 17 1.43 -1.93 18.60
N PHE A 18 1.39 -0.99 17.66
CA PHE A 18 1.36 0.44 17.97
C PHE A 18 -0.01 1.03 17.64
N PRO A 19 -0.51 2.00 18.43
CA PRO A 19 -1.68 2.76 18.05
C PRO A 19 -1.44 3.40 16.68
N GLY A 20 -2.46 3.37 15.82
CA GLY A 20 -2.37 3.91 14.48
C GLY A 20 -1.87 5.36 14.45
N ILE A 21 -1.18 5.71 13.37
CA ILE A 21 -0.47 7.00 13.23
C ILE A 21 -1.46 8.18 13.09
N THR A 22 -2.74 7.93 12.85
CA THR A 22 -3.71 8.87 12.27
C THR A 22 -4.52 9.73 13.24
N SER A 23 -4.30 9.67 14.56
CA SER A 23 -4.98 10.61 15.48
C SER A 23 -3.98 11.32 16.39
N GLN A 24 -3.10 10.55 17.02
CA GLN A 24 -2.06 11.05 17.93
C GLN A 24 -0.97 11.89 17.24
N PHE A 25 -0.74 11.71 15.93
CA PHE A 25 0.29 12.43 15.17
C PHE A 25 -0.27 13.38 14.11
N ASN A 26 -1.57 13.62 14.04
CA ASN A 26 -2.13 14.53 13.02
C ASN A 26 -1.53 15.93 13.11
N LEU A 27 -1.32 16.43 14.32
CA LEU A 27 -0.69 17.73 14.59
C LEU A 27 0.79 17.79 14.18
N LEU A 28 1.41 16.66 13.85
CA LEU A 28 2.78 16.55 13.38
C LEU A 28 2.88 16.19 11.89
N ASN A 29 1.89 15.46 11.37
CA ASN A 29 1.89 14.95 10.01
C ASN A 29 1.11 15.83 9.04
N LEU A 30 0.19 16.66 9.55
CA LEU A 30 -0.68 17.51 8.75
C LEU A 30 -0.33 18.97 9.03
N GLY A 31 -0.04 19.72 7.97
CA GLY A 31 0.08 21.16 8.07
C GLY A 31 -1.23 21.79 8.56
N PRO A 32 -1.19 22.81 9.43
CA PRO A 32 -2.40 23.49 9.90
C PRO A 32 -3.20 24.12 8.75
N GLU A 33 -2.52 24.43 7.65
CA GLU A 33 -3.08 24.91 6.40
C GLU A 33 -3.82 23.84 5.56
N TRP A 34 -3.62 22.55 5.82
CA TRP A 34 -4.19 21.48 4.98
C TRP A 34 -5.66 21.20 5.30
N ALA A 35 -6.47 21.16 4.25
CA ALA A 35 -7.84 20.70 4.33
C ALA A 35 -7.89 19.23 4.74
N LEU A 36 -8.70 18.97 5.77
CA LEU A 36 -9.00 17.64 6.28
C LEU A 36 -10.21 17.01 5.58
N ASP A 37 -11.01 17.84 4.93
CA ASP A 37 -12.14 17.42 4.11
C ASP A 37 -11.98 17.84 2.65
N PHE A 38 -12.69 17.15 1.77
CA PHE A 38 -12.59 17.35 0.34
C PHE A 38 -13.12 18.71 -0.12
N THR A 39 -14.19 19.21 0.51
CA THR A 39 -14.82 20.47 0.10
C THR A 39 -13.81 21.61 0.27
N GLU A 40 -13.11 21.64 1.40
CA GLU A 40 -12.05 22.60 1.63
C GLU A 40 -10.84 22.37 0.72
N HIS A 41 -10.45 21.12 0.44
CA HIS A 41 -9.32 20.81 -0.46
C HIS A 41 -9.55 21.39 -1.87
N ILE A 42 -10.77 21.20 -2.42
CA ILE A 42 -11.15 21.78 -3.71
C ILE A 42 -11.31 23.30 -3.63
N ARG A 43 -11.98 23.81 -2.59
CA ARG A 43 -12.19 25.26 -2.43
C ARG A 43 -10.86 26.01 -2.35
N ARG A 44 -9.86 25.41 -1.70
CA ARG A 44 -8.51 25.95 -1.53
C ARG A 44 -7.59 25.69 -2.72
N GLN A 45 -8.02 24.87 -3.69
CA GLN A 45 -7.19 24.45 -4.83
C GLN A 45 -5.84 23.87 -4.37
N GLU A 46 -5.88 23.03 -3.34
CA GLU A 46 -4.66 22.44 -2.79
C GLU A 46 -3.98 21.50 -3.80
N PRO A 47 -2.64 21.44 -3.81
CA PRO A 47 -1.91 20.58 -4.72
C PRO A 47 -2.14 19.09 -4.39
N ILE A 48 -2.11 18.26 -5.45
CA ILE A 48 -2.26 16.79 -5.34
C ILE A 48 -1.16 16.17 -4.47
N ILE A 49 0.05 16.76 -4.51
CA ILE A 49 1.19 16.37 -3.67
C ILE A 49 1.54 17.55 -2.75
N GLY A 50 1.63 17.27 -1.46
CA GLY A 50 2.02 18.24 -0.44
C GLY A 50 3.13 17.71 0.43
N VAL A 51 3.99 18.59 0.92
CA VAL A 51 5.04 18.27 1.89
C VAL A 51 4.85 19.15 3.11
N HIS A 52 4.87 18.55 4.30
CA HIS A 52 4.86 19.25 5.58
C HIS A 52 6.09 18.85 6.38
N MET A 53 6.72 19.84 7.02
CA MET A 53 7.92 19.65 7.82
C MET A 53 7.68 20.11 9.25
N ALA A 54 7.87 19.21 10.21
CA ALA A 54 7.86 19.53 11.63
C ALA A 54 9.30 19.45 12.17
N LEU A 55 9.79 20.57 12.72
CA LEU A 55 11.13 20.70 13.26
C LEU A 55 11.12 20.47 14.78
N PHE A 56 11.99 19.60 15.25
CA PHE A 56 12.31 19.38 16.66
C PHE A 56 13.76 19.83 16.91
N ASN A 57 14.11 20.04 18.18
CA ASN A 57 15.48 20.44 18.54
C ASN A 57 16.54 19.41 18.11
N ASP A 58 16.16 18.13 17.97
CA ASP A 58 17.06 17.02 17.65
C ASP A 58 16.67 16.23 16.39
N ALA A 59 15.59 16.61 15.70
CA ALA A 59 15.06 15.84 14.57
C ALA A 59 14.18 16.68 13.64
N THR A 60 14.05 16.24 12.39
CA THR A 60 13.08 16.78 11.43
C THR A 60 12.15 15.64 11.01
N LEU A 61 10.85 15.88 11.11
CA LEU A 61 9.83 15.00 10.54
C LEU A 61 9.37 15.59 9.21
N ILE A 62 9.46 14.80 8.14
CA ILE A 62 8.97 15.16 6.81
C ILE A 62 7.77 14.27 6.50
N SER A 63 6.63 14.89 6.24
CA SER A 63 5.39 14.23 5.87
C SER A 63 5.07 14.55 4.42
N ILE A 64 4.90 13.52 3.61
CA ILE A 64 4.49 13.64 2.21
C ILE A 64 3.04 13.20 2.11
N ARG A 65 2.18 14.10 1.64
CA ARG A 65 0.78 13.82 1.31
C ARG A 65 0.66 13.65 -0.19
N TRP A 66 -0.03 12.60 -0.61
CA TRP A 66 -0.46 12.41 -1.99
C TRP A 66 -1.97 12.11 -1.98
N ALA A 67 -2.77 12.93 -2.64
CA ALA A 67 -4.20 12.69 -2.79
C ALA A 67 -4.44 11.48 -3.69
N HIS A 68 -5.05 10.42 -3.17
CA HIS A 68 -5.47 9.26 -3.98
C HIS A 68 -6.61 9.67 -4.92
N VAL A 69 -6.25 10.29 -6.05
CA VAL A 69 -7.19 10.62 -7.11
C VAL A 69 -7.28 9.43 -8.05
N ASN A 70 -8.46 8.80 -8.14
CA ASN A 70 -8.70 7.80 -9.17
C ASN A 70 -8.75 8.50 -10.53
N ILE A 71 -7.69 8.41 -11.30
CA ILE A 71 -7.69 8.90 -12.67
C ILE A 71 -8.49 7.88 -13.48
N GLY A 72 -9.68 8.29 -13.92
CA GLY A 72 -10.56 7.48 -14.74
C GLY A 72 -9.89 7.03 -16.03
N SER A 73 -10.45 5.98 -16.64
CA SER A 73 -9.97 5.23 -17.80
C SER A 73 -9.89 6.00 -19.14
N VAL A 74 -9.71 7.32 -19.12
CA VAL A 74 -9.52 8.12 -20.33
C VAL A 74 -8.02 8.16 -20.62
N PRO A 75 -7.56 7.69 -21.80
CA PRO A 75 -6.15 7.80 -22.17
C PRO A 75 -5.76 9.28 -22.17
N PRO A 76 -4.63 9.66 -21.55
CA PRO A 76 -4.14 11.03 -21.61
C PRO A 76 -3.91 11.39 -23.07
N LYS A 77 -4.61 12.42 -23.55
CA LYS A 77 -4.21 13.11 -24.77
C LYS A 77 -2.96 13.90 -24.38
N GLU A 78 -1.81 13.38 -24.78
CA GLU A 78 -0.49 14.02 -24.61
C GLU A 78 0.08 13.98 -23.17
N PRO A 79 1.42 14.06 -23.01
CA PRO A 79 2.04 13.85 -21.71
C PRO A 79 1.74 15.07 -20.80
N CYS A 80 1.18 14.78 -19.63
CA CYS A 80 1.06 15.69 -18.47
C CYS A 80 -0.10 16.71 -18.45
N TYR A 81 -1.29 16.39 -18.97
CA TYR A 81 -2.50 17.17 -18.63
C TYR A 81 -3.49 16.35 -17.79
N LEU A 82 -3.50 16.61 -16.48
CA LEU A 82 -4.48 16.08 -15.52
C LEU A 82 -5.84 16.82 -15.57
N ALA A 83 -6.00 17.83 -16.44
CA ALA A 83 -7.17 18.69 -16.39
C ALA A 83 -8.43 18.09 -17.02
N ASP A 84 -8.29 17.07 -17.89
CA ASP A 84 -9.41 16.62 -18.73
C ASP A 84 -10.16 15.42 -18.15
N THR A 85 -9.67 14.82 -17.06
CA THR A 85 -10.37 13.74 -16.34
C THR A 85 -11.13 14.31 -15.14
N GLN A 86 -12.19 15.07 -15.43
CA GLN A 86 -13.13 15.48 -14.39
C GLN A 86 -13.92 14.27 -13.88
N LEU A 87 -13.47 13.68 -12.77
CA LEU A 87 -14.43 13.14 -11.82
C LEU A 87 -15.39 14.28 -11.47
N SER A 88 -16.71 14.07 -11.57
CA SER A 88 -17.62 15.12 -11.13
C SER A 88 -17.30 15.43 -9.66
N PRO A 89 -17.20 16.71 -9.25
CA PRO A 89 -16.92 17.06 -7.86
C PRO A 89 -17.86 16.35 -6.87
N GLN A 90 -19.09 16.06 -7.31
CA GLN A 90 -20.10 15.31 -6.56
C GLN A 90 -19.74 13.82 -6.43
N ALA A 91 -19.28 13.14 -7.49
CA ALA A 91 -18.90 11.74 -7.44
C ALA A 91 -17.67 11.51 -6.57
N PHE A 92 -16.63 12.37 -6.72
CA PHE A 92 -15.45 12.26 -5.86
C PHE A 92 -15.79 12.60 -4.40
N LYS A 93 -16.59 13.64 -4.15
CA LYS A 93 -17.04 13.98 -2.79
C LYS A 93 -17.74 12.80 -2.14
N LYS A 94 -18.67 12.15 -2.83
CA LYS A 94 -19.37 10.95 -2.34
C LYS A 94 -18.39 9.83 -2.00
N THR A 95 -17.47 9.49 -2.91
CA THR A 95 -16.43 8.47 -2.64
C THR A 95 -15.57 8.82 -1.44
N PHE A 96 -15.20 10.10 -1.29
CA PHE A 96 -14.37 10.58 -0.19
C PHE A 96 -15.11 10.58 1.16
N GLU A 97 -16.37 10.99 1.19
CA GLU A 97 -17.23 10.96 2.39
C GLU A 97 -17.46 9.52 2.85
N THR A 98 -17.79 8.61 1.93
CA THR A 98 -17.90 7.17 2.22
C THR A 98 -16.58 6.59 2.72
N TYR A 99 -15.43 7.01 2.16
CA TYR A 99 -14.11 6.64 2.68
C TYR A 99 -13.93 7.14 4.12
N LEU A 100 -14.25 8.40 4.43
CA LEU A 100 -14.11 8.95 5.77
C LEU A 100 -15.01 8.24 6.81
N GLU A 101 -16.23 7.85 6.45
CA GLU A 101 -17.12 7.05 7.30
C GLU A 101 -16.51 5.68 7.63
N HIS A 102 -15.92 5.00 6.64
CA HIS A 102 -15.21 3.73 6.87
C HIS A 102 -13.95 3.92 7.72
N VAL A 103 -13.22 5.03 7.52
CA VAL A 103 -11.99 5.31 8.28
C VAL A 103 -12.27 5.68 9.72
N THR A 104 -13.34 6.42 10.02
CA THR A 104 -13.72 6.79 11.38
C THR A 104 -14.18 5.59 12.23
N LEU A 105 -14.71 4.54 11.60
CA LEU A 105 -15.04 3.26 12.25
C LEU A 105 -13.85 2.28 12.31
N SER A 106 -12.73 2.58 11.65
CA SER A 106 -11.57 1.69 11.58
C SER A 106 -10.64 1.83 12.79
N CYS A 107 -10.46 0.74 13.54
CA CYS A 107 -9.32 0.63 14.47
C CYS A 107 -8.04 0.45 13.65
N ARG A 108 -7.26 1.52 13.47
CA ARG A 108 -5.96 1.45 12.81
C ARG A 108 -4.89 1.04 13.82
N GLY A 109 -4.24 -0.08 13.57
CA GLY A 109 -3.07 -0.56 14.30
C GLY A 109 -1.92 -0.86 13.34
N SER A 110 -0.70 -0.58 13.75
CA SER A 110 0.49 -0.97 12.99
C SER A 110 1.14 -2.16 13.69
N ILE A 111 1.28 -3.28 12.98
CA ILE A 111 2.01 -4.45 13.47
C ILE A 111 3.41 -4.42 12.89
N TRP A 112 4.40 -4.46 13.77
CA TRP A 112 5.80 -4.48 13.38
C TRP A 112 6.31 -5.91 13.46
N THR A 113 7.15 -6.32 12.52
CA THR A 113 7.81 -7.63 12.57
C THR A 113 9.26 -7.46 12.11
N SER A 114 10.19 -8.17 12.75
CA SER A 114 11.60 -8.20 12.31
C SER A 114 11.76 -9.20 11.15
N SER A 115 12.80 -9.07 10.33
CA SER A 115 13.14 -10.06 9.31
C SER A 115 13.32 -11.46 9.91
N ALA A 116 13.85 -11.54 11.13
CA ALA A 116 13.93 -12.80 11.88
C ALA A 116 12.53 -13.37 12.17
N ALA A 117 11.56 -12.54 12.57
CA ALA A 117 10.18 -12.97 12.80
C ALA A 117 9.48 -13.48 11.52
N ILE A 118 9.78 -12.90 10.35
CA ILE A 118 9.28 -13.42 9.06
C ILE A 118 9.82 -14.84 8.82
N VAL A 119 11.09 -15.09 9.14
CA VAL A 119 11.68 -16.44 9.08
C VAL A 119 10.99 -17.39 10.07
N TRP A 120 10.64 -16.95 11.28
CA TRP A 120 9.84 -17.75 12.22
C TRP A 120 8.43 -18.07 11.71
N ILE A 121 7.78 -17.12 11.04
CA ILE A 121 6.48 -17.30 10.37
C ILE A 121 6.60 -18.33 9.23
N ASN A 122 7.78 -18.41 8.59
CA ASN A 122 8.11 -19.34 7.50
C ASN A 122 8.39 -20.79 8.01
N LEU A 123 8.87 -20.97 9.24
CA LEU A 123 9.50 -22.24 9.71
C LEU A 123 8.61 -23.27 10.43
N LYS A 124 7.29 -23.10 10.54
CA LYS A 124 6.41 -24.18 11.07
C LYS A 124 5.79 -24.99 9.91
N PRO A 125 6.00 -26.32 9.89
CA PRO A 125 6.95 -27.02 9.04
C PRO A 125 6.36 -27.31 7.65
N PHE A 126 6.89 -26.67 6.62
CA PHE A 126 6.92 -27.24 5.28
C PHE A 126 8.30 -27.90 5.18
N GLN A 127 8.38 -29.23 5.32
CA GLN A 127 9.64 -29.94 5.12
C GLN A 127 10.09 -29.72 3.67
N LYS A 128 11.24 -29.07 3.53
CA LYS A 128 11.90 -28.82 2.27
C LYS A 128 12.42 -30.16 1.74
N GLU A 129 11.77 -30.74 0.74
CA GLU A 129 12.43 -31.79 -0.05
C GLU A 129 13.64 -31.16 -0.78
N PRO A 130 14.81 -31.82 -0.79
CA PRO A 130 16.04 -31.21 -1.21
C PRO A 130 16.19 -31.32 -2.74
N SER A 131 15.66 -30.36 -3.48
CA SER A 131 16.13 -30.09 -4.84
C SER A 131 15.94 -28.63 -5.24
N SER A 132 17.08 -27.98 -5.52
CA SER A 132 17.27 -26.69 -6.22
C SER A 132 16.55 -25.44 -5.69
N THR A 133 17.41 -24.51 -5.26
CA THR A 133 17.23 -23.11 -4.85
C THR A 133 16.38 -22.24 -5.79
N GLU A 134 15.10 -22.07 -5.49
CA GLU A 134 14.35 -20.81 -5.63
C GLU A 134 13.34 -20.73 -4.46
N HIS A 135 13.17 -19.56 -3.86
CA HIS A 135 12.10 -19.37 -2.88
C HIS A 135 10.75 -19.44 -3.61
N LEU A 136 9.99 -20.52 -3.39
CA LEU A 136 8.67 -20.77 -4.01
C LEU A 136 7.67 -19.62 -3.84
N PHE A 137 7.87 -18.74 -2.86
CA PHE A 137 7.07 -17.55 -2.58
C PHE A 137 7.94 -16.45 -1.94
N SER A 138 7.51 -15.20 -2.05
CA SER A 138 8.16 -14.00 -1.49
C SER A 138 7.67 -13.66 -0.09
N ASP A 139 8.39 -12.77 0.59
CA ASP A 139 7.98 -12.19 1.87
C ASP A 139 6.59 -11.52 1.80
N ALA A 140 6.26 -10.90 0.66
CA ALA A 140 4.95 -10.29 0.46
C ALA A 140 3.81 -11.31 0.47
N ASP A 141 4.04 -12.50 -0.11
CA ASP A 141 3.03 -13.56 -0.14
C ASP A 141 2.81 -14.14 1.27
N ILE A 142 3.91 -14.30 2.03
CA ILE A 142 3.87 -14.75 3.42
C ILE A 142 3.09 -13.75 4.27
N LEU A 143 3.39 -12.45 4.13
CA LEU A 143 2.73 -11.39 4.89
C LEU A 143 1.25 -11.27 4.53
N ALA A 144 0.88 -11.38 3.24
CA ALA A 144 -0.52 -11.40 2.81
C ALA A 144 -1.28 -12.61 3.41
N ALA A 145 -0.68 -13.80 3.33
CA ALA A 145 -1.25 -15.01 3.92
C ALA A 145 -1.40 -14.90 5.45
N TRP A 146 -0.40 -14.33 6.13
CA TRP A 146 -0.41 -14.16 7.57
C TRP A 146 -1.43 -13.12 8.02
N ALA A 147 -1.53 -11.99 7.33
CA ALA A 147 -2.55 -10.98 7.56
C ALA A 147 -3.96 -11.57 7.36
N ALA A 148 -4.17 -12.35 6.28
CA ALA A 148 -5.42 -13.07 6.06
C ALA A 148 -5.76 -13.97 7.24
N ARG A 149 -4.80 -14.77 7.72
CA ARG A 149 -5.00 -15.65 8.88
C ARG A 149 -5.31 -14.88 10.17
N LEU A 150 -4.62 -13.77 10.43
CA LEU A 150 -4.86 -12.94 11.62
C LEU A 150 -6.27 -12.34 11.60
N CYS A 151 -6.64 -11.66 10.51
CA CYS A 151 -7.97 -11.05 10.36
C CYS A 151 -9.08 -12.10 10.38
N CYS A 152 -8.83 -13.27 9.82
CA CYS A 152 -9.78 -14.38 9.82
C CYS A 152 -9.83 -15.13 11.16
N GLY A 153 -8.81 -15.00 12.01
CA GLY A 153 -8.76 -15.66 13.32
C GLY A 153 -9.83 -15.17 14.29
N ILE A 154 -10.29 -13.93 14.14
CA ILE A 154 -11.29 -13.29 15.01
C ILE A 154 -12.74 -13.50 14.57
N HIS A 155 -12.97 -14.07 13.38
CA HIS A 155 -14.32 -14.28 12.85
C HIS A 155 -15.04 -15.47 13.53
N PRO A 156 -16.38 -15.54 13.56
CA PRO A 156 -17.11 -16.74 14.00
C PRO A 156 -16.66 -18.06 13.35
N SER A 157 -17.02 -19.19 13.97
CA SER A 157 -16.64 -20.55 13.54
C SER A 157 -17.26 -21.00 12.20
N VAL A 158 -18.27 -20.29 11.71
CA VAL A 158 -18.92 -20.56 10.42
C VAL A 158 -17.90 -20.39 9.30
N ASP A 159 -17.73 -21.41 8.47
CA ASP A 159 -16.84 -21.35 7.31
C ASP A 159 -17.47 -20.46 6.23
N ARG A 160 -16.89 -19.28 6.00
CA ARG A 160 -17.28 -18.37 4.92
C ARG A 160 -16.15 -18.21 3.90
N PRO A 161 -16.46 -17.86 2.64
CA PRO A 161 -15.44 -17.47 1.68
C PRO A 161 -14.63 -16.26 2.16
N VAL A 162 -13.37 -16.22 1.76
CA VAL A 162 -12.44 -15.12 1.99
C VAL A 162 -11.78 -14.78 0.66
N HIS A 163 -11.77 -13.49 0.34
CA HIS A 163 -11.13 -12.97 -0.86
C HIS A 163 -9.96 -12.09 -0.46
N VAL A 164 -8.74 -12.55 -0.72
CA VAL A 164 -7.52 -11.75 -0.55
C VAL A 164 -7.26 -11.00 -1.84
N MET A 165 -7.57 -9.70 -1.83
CA MET A 165 -7.40 -8.78 -2.95
C MET A 165 -6.07 -8.04 -2.80
N SER A 166 -5.02 -8.46 -3.52
CA SER A 166 -3.70 -7.81 -3.41
C SER A 166 -3.47 -6.84 -4.57
N MET A 167 -3.17 -5.58 -4.25
CA MET A 167 -2.87 -4.53 -5.23
C MET A 167 -1.46 -4.73 -5.79
N TYR A 168 -1.31 -4.54 -7.10
CA TYR A 168 -0.02 -4.58 -7.77
C TYR A 168 0.11 -3.44 -8.79
N GLU A 169 1.35 -3.18 -9.17
CA GLU A 169 1.71 -2.13 -10.10
C GLU A 169 1.67 -2.64 -11.56
N ALA A 170 0.75 -2.14 -12.39
CA ALA A 170 0.52 -2.65 -13.75
C ALA A 170 1.62 -2.29 -14.75
N ARG A 171 2.40 -1.23 -14.50
CA ARG A 171 3.45 -0.74 -15.40
C ARG A 171 4.43 -1.85 -15.78
N HIS A 172 4.79 -2.71 -14.82
CA HIS A 172 5.70 -3.82 -15.10
C HIS A 172 5.10 -4.90 -16.02
N CYS A 173 3.76 -4.98 -16.11
CA CYS A 173 3.05 -5.89 -17.01
C CYS A 173 2.93 -5.33 -18.42
N LEU A 174 3.13 -4.03 -18.62
CA LEU A 174 2.85 -3.31 -19.85
C LEU A 174 4.09 -2.52 -20.34
N PRO A 175 5.20 -3.20 -20.66
CA PRO A 175 6.46 -2.54 -21.01
C PRO A 175 6.39 -1.68 -22.28
N GLU A 176 5.48 -1.99 -23.21
CA GLU A 176 5.26 -1.19 -24.42
C GLU A 176 4.54 0.13 -24.11
N THR A 177 3.65 0.13 -23.11
CA THR A 177 2.93 1.34 -22.67
C THR A 177 3.78 2.17 -21.71
N PHE A 178 4.58 1.52 -20.89
CA PHE A 178 5.44 2.15 -19.88
C PHE A 178 6.89 1.74 -20.11
N PRO A 179 7.54 2.30 -21.14
CA PRO A 179 8.89 1.92 -21.48
C PRO A 179 9.88 2.33 -20.39
N HIS A 180 10.73 1.39 -20.00
CA HIS A 180 11.86 1.63 -19.11
C HIS A 180 13.15 1.54 -19.92
N ARG A 181 13.95 2.62 -19.91
CA ARG A 181 15.22 2.67 -20.62
C ARG A 181 16.22 1.78 -19.91
N LYS A 182 16.78 0.79 -20.63
CA LYS A 182 17.79 -0.11 -20.09
C LYS A 182 19.20 0.48 -20.15
N ASP A 183 19.44 1.31 -21.16
CA ASP A 183 20.69 2.04 -21.42
C ASP A 183 20.91 3.18 -20.42
N ASN A 184 19.84 3.84 -20.00
CA ASN A 184 19.88 4.94 -19.04
C ASN A 184 18.60 4.94 -18.18
N PRO A 185 18.56 4.10 -17.12
CA PRO A 185 17.44 4.01 -16.19
C PRO A 185 16.95 5.36 -15.66
N ASP A 186 17.88 6.25 -15.29
CA ASP A 186 17.58 7.55 -14.69
C ASP A 186 16.89 8.52 -15.67
N SER A 187 17.00 8.27 -16.97
CA SER A 187 16.32 9.03 -18.02
C SER A 187 15.07 8.32 -18.55
N SER A 188 14.56 7.29 -17.86
CA SER A 188 13.30 6.64 -18.22
C SER A 188 12.12 7.60 -18.01
N PRO A 189 11.11 7.59 -18.90
CA PRO A 189 9.88 8.33 -18.69
C PRO A 189 9.23 7.94 -17.35
N VAL A 190 8.83 8.94 -16.57
CA VAL A 190 8.16 8.72 -15.28
C VAL A 190 6.65 8.89 -15.48
N PHE A 191 5.91 7.83 -15.15
CA PHE A 191 4.45 7.88 -15.12
C PHE A 191 3.95 8.21 -13.71
N ILE A 192 3.20 9.30 -13.58
CA ILE A 192 2.68 9.84 -12.32
C ILE A 192 1.16 9.80 -12.37
N ALA A 193 0.58 8.65 -12.03
CA ALA A 193 -0.86 8.42 -11.93
C ALA A 193 -1.14 7.01 -11.40
N ASN A 194 -2.41 6.70 -11.11
CA ASN A 194 -2.81 5.34 -10.76
C ASN A 194 -2.66 4.42 -11.98
N ALA A 195 -1.75 3.45 -11.88
CA ALA A 195 -1.63 2.32 -12.80
C ALA A 195 -1.67 1.01 -12.00
N THR A 196 -2.66 0.88 -11.12
CA THR A 196 -2.75 -0.23 -10.17
C THR A 196 -3.98 -1.07 -10.44
N PHE A 197 -3.79 -2.40 -10.47
CA PHE A 197 -4.87 -3.37 -10.51
C PHE A 197 -4.77 -4.31 -9.32
N SER A 198 -5.76 -5.18 -9.16
CA SER A 198 -5.77 -6.18 -8.10
C SER A 198 -5.59 -7.59 -8.65
N THR A 199 -4.91 -8.40 -7.85
CA THR A 199 -4.98 -9.85 -7.95
C THR A 199 -6.11 -10.35 -7.04
N SER A 200 -6.69 -11.48 -7.42
CA SER A 200 -7.81 -12.11 -6.73
C SER A 200 -7.38 -13.48 -6.23
N THR A 201 -7.40 -13.68 -4.91
CA THR A 201 -7.12 -14.99 -4.30
C THR A 201 -8.30 -15.42 -3.44
N ASN A 202 -9.05 -16.41 -3.90
CA ASN A 202 -10.22 -16.95 -3.19
C ASN A 202 -9.82 -18.14 -2.31
N ILE A 203 -10.21 -18.10 -1.05
CA ILE A 203 -9.96 -19.14 -0.04
C ILE A 203 -11.15 -19.20 0.93
N THR A 204 -11.15 -20.11 1.91
CA THR A 204 -12.17 -20.15 2.97
C THR A 204 -11.57 -19.87 4.35
N LEU A 205 -12.40 -19.44 5.30
CA LEU A 205 -11.96 -19.28 6.69
C LEU A 205 -11.36 -20.56 7.27
N ARG A 206 -11.98 -21.71 7.00
CA ARG A 206 -11.50 -23.01 7.46
C ARG A 206 -10.12 -23.30 6.90
N ALA A 207 -9.91 -23.11 5.60
CA ALA A 207 -8.61 -23.34 4.97
C ALA A 207 -7.53 -22.41 5.56
N LEU A 208 -7.83 -21.12 5.72
CA LEU A 208 -6.90 -20.17 6.35
C LEU A 208 -6.49 -20.55 7.77
N ARG A 209 -7.42 -21.12 8.56
CA ARG A 209 -7.18 -21.50 9.96
C ARG A 209 -6.45 -22.83 10.10
N GLN A 210 -6.82 -23.81 9.28
CA GLN A 210 -6.42 -25.20 9.47
C GLN A 210 -5.22 -25.61 8.60
N GLN A 211 -5.02 -24.98 7.45
CA GLN A 211 -3.91 -25.34 6.56
C GLN A 211 -2.58 -24.69 7.00
N PRO A 212 -1.42 -25.25 6.59
CA PRO A 212 -0.14 -24.58 6.76
C PRO A 212 -0.13 -23.20 6.10
N LEU A 213 0.57 -22.23 6.71
CA LEU A 213 0.63 -20.86 6.17
C LEU A 213 1.23 -20.82 4.75
N ALA A 214 2.24 -21.67 4.52
CA ALA A 214 2.87 -21.84 3.23
C ALA A 214 1.88 -22.22 2.11
N ARG A 215 0.81 -22.96 2.42
CA ARG A 215 -0.20 -23.32 1.41
C ARG A 215 -0.99 -22.09 0.95
N THR A 216 -1.35 -21.21 1.87
CA THR A 216 -1.98 -19.93 1.55
C THR A 216 -1.01 -19.02 0.80
N ALA A 217 0.25 -18.92 1.23
CA ALA A 217 1.26 -18.11 0.57
C ALA A 217 1.51 -18.57 -0.88
N LEU A 218 1.58 -19.89 -1.11
CA LEU A 218 1.69 -20.47 -2.45
C LEU A 218 0.48 -20.09 -3.32
N LEU A 219 -0.75 -20.17 -2.78
CA LEU A 219 -1.95 -19.78 -3.51
C LEU A 219 -1.94 -18.29 -3.89
N VAL A 220 -1.49 -17.42 -2.98
CA VAL A 220 -1.30 -15.98 -3.29
C VAL A 220 -0.28 -15.81 -4.43
N ARG A 221 0.86 -16.52 -4.35
CA ARG A 221 1.91 -16.48 -5.38
C ARG A 221 1.40 -16.98 -6.75
N GLU A 222 0.61 -18.04 -6.78
CA GLU A 222 -0.05 -18.55 -7.99
C GLU A 222 -1.00 -17.50 -8.59
N SER A 223 -1.83 -16.86 -7.76
CA SER A 223 -2.71 -15.77 -8.19
C SER A 223 -1.93 -14.58 -8.75
N VAL A 224 -0.81 -14.18 -8.12
CA VAL A 224 0.07 -13.13 -8.65
C VAL A 224 0.62 -13.53 -10.01
N ALA A 225 1.29 -14.69 -10.10
CA ALA A 225 1.89 -15.16 -11.35
C ALA A 225 0.86 -15.31 -12.49
N MET A 226 -0.38 -15.67 -12.16
CA MET A 226 -1.46 -15.81 -13.14
C MET A 226 -2.01 -14.46 -13.61
N LEU A 227 -2.28 -13.54 -12.68
CA LEU A 227 -3.06 -12.33 -12.93
C LEU A 227 -2.22 -11.10 -13.27
N THR A 228 -0.91 -11.10 -13.00
CA THR A 228 -0.01 -10.00 -13.35
C THR A 228 0.64 -10.21 -14.72
N LYS A 229 -0.20 -10.31 -15.75
CA LYS A 229 0.21 -10.45 -17.16
C LYS A 229 -0.45 -9.36 -18.00
N ALA A 230 0.19 -8.93 -19.10
CA ALA A 230 -0.34 -7.90 -19.99
C ALA A 230 -1.81 -8.17 -20.40
N SER A 231 -2.11 -9.39 -20.86
CA SER A 231 -3.46 -9.78 -21.26
C SER A 231 -4.48 -9.72 -20.12
N GLN A 232 -4.07 -10.04 -18.90
CA GLN A 232 -4.92 -9.95 -17.72
C GLN A 232 -5.18 -8.50 -17.31
N VAL A 233 -4.17 -7.63 -17.42
CA VAL A 233 -4.35 -6.18 -17.21
C VAL A 233 -5.37 -5.62 -18.20
N HIS A 234 -5.24 -5.95 -19.49
CA HIS A 234 -6.19 -5.49 -20.51
C HIS A 234 -7.62 -6.04 -20.27
N ALA A 235 -7.75 -7.31 -19.89
CA ALA A 235 -9.05 -7.89 -19.56
C ALA A 235 -9.70 -7.20 -18.35
N GLN A 236 -8.93 -6.95 -17.29
CA GLN A 236 -9.41 -6.22 -16.11
C GLN A 236 -9.83 -4.79 -16.46
N LEU A 237 -9.04 -4.09 -17.26
CA LEU A 237 -9.38 -2.74 -17.73
C LEU A 237 -10.69 -2.72 -18.52
N HIS A 238 -10.88 -3.69 -19.43
CA HIS A 238 -12.10 -3.81 -20.21
C HIS A 238 -13.32 -4.06 -19.32
N LEU A 239 -13.25 -5.01 -18.38
CA LEU A 239 -14.33 -5.29 -17.44
C LEU A 239 -14.64 -4.10 -16.53
N LEU A 240 -13.61 -3.37 -16.10
CA LEU A 240 -13.77 -2.16 -15.31
C LEU A 240 -14.48 -1.05 -16.10
N GLN A 241 -14.11 -0.86 -17.37
CA GLN A 241 -14.80 0.09 -18.25
C GLN A 241 -16.27 -0.27 -18.48
N GLU A 242 -16.56 -1.55 -18.77
CA GLU A 242 -17.94 -2.01 -18.94
C GLU A 242 -18.77 -1.83 -17.66
N ALA A 243 -18.19 -2.14 -16.50
CA ALA A 243 -18.87 -1.98 -15.23
C ALA A 243 -19.14 -0.51 -14.92
N TYR A 244 -18.17 0.38 -15.11
CA TYR A 244 -18.37 1.83 -14.94
C TYR A 244 -19.39 2.42 -15.90
N ALA A 245 -19.54 1.86 -17.10
CA ALA A 245 -20.58 2.27 -18.04
C ALA A 245 -21.98 1.90 -17.55
N LYS A 246 -22.12 0.79 -16.81
CA LYS A 246 -23.39 0.31 -16.24
C LYS A 246 -23.72 0.98 -14.91
N ASP A 247 -22.74 1.02 -14.01
CA ASP A 247 -22.87 1.56 -12.67
C ASP A 247 -21.53 2.17 -12.22
N LYS A 248 -21.51 3.49 -12.11
CA LYS A 248 -20.30 4.24 -11.73
C LYS A 248 -19.92 4.06 -10.27
N GLU A 249 -20.86 3.67 -9.42
CA GLU A 249 -20.70 3.68 -7.97
C GLU A 249 -20.26 2.32 -7.43
N ASN A 250 -20.50 1.24 -8.20
CA ASN A 250 -20.24 -0.14 -7.78
C ASN A 250 -19.26 -0.84 -8.73
N PRO A 251 -17.94 -0.55 -8.64
CA PRO A 251 -16.95 -1.26 -9.42
C PRO A 251 -16.95 -2.76 -9.08
N PRO A 252 -16.68 -3.64 -10.06
CA PRO A 252 -16.83 -5.06 -9.90
C PRO A 252 -15.73 -5.63 -9.00
N VAL A 253 -16.12 -6.45 -8.03
CA VAL A 253 -15.19 -7.25 -7.21
C VAL A 253 -15.42 -8.72 -7.52
N PHE A 254 -14.37 -9.41 -7.94
CA PHE A 254 -14.44 -10.83 -8.33
C PHE A 254 -14.32 -11.76 -7.10
N ALA A 255 -15.32 -11.67 -6.21
CA ALA A 255 -15.40 -12.46 -4.99
C ALA A 255 -16.77 -13.16 -4.88
N ALA A 256 -16.86 -14.17 -4.01
CA ALA A 256 -18.15 -14.74 -3.64
C ALA A 256 -19.01 -13.68 -2.91
N GLN A 257 -20.33 -13.75 -3.05
CA GLN A 257 -21.28 -12.73 -2.59
C GLN A 257 -21.19 -12.45 -1.07
N ASP A 258 -20.85 -13.45 -0.26
CA ASP A 258 -20.72 -13.38 1.19
C ASP A 258 -19.24 -13.40 1.66
N ALA A 259 -18.30 -13.20 0.75
CA ALA A 259 -16.88 -13.26 1.06
C ALA A 259 -16.45 -12.18 2.05
N PHE A 260 -15.59 -12.55 3.00
CA PHE A 260 -14.80 -11.56 3.73
C PHE A 260 -13.68 -11.07 2.81
N ILE A 261 -13.67 -9.78 2.47
CA ILE A 261 -12.67 -9.20 1.59
C ILE A 261 -11.54 -8.61 2.43
N LEU A 262 -10.32 -9.13 2.23
CA LEU A 262 -9.09 -8.54 2.75
C LEU A 262 -8.33 -7.87 1.61
N VAL A 263 -8.18 -6.55 1.70
CA VAL A 263 -7.38 -5.78 0.73
C VAL A 263 -5.95 -5.64 1.24
N VAL A 264 -4.97 -6.01 0.42
CA VAL A 264 -3.54 -5.93 0.74
C VAL A 264 -2.85 -5.01 -0.25
N SER A 265 -2.24 -3.93 0.24
CA SER A 265 -1.38 -3.06 -0.56
C SER A 265 0.07 -3.24 -0.12
N ASN A 266 0.95 -3.56 -1.06
CA ASN A 266 2.36 -3.83 -0.78
C ASN A 266 3.25 -2.68 -1.30
N PHE A 267 3.98 -2.03 -0.39
CA PHE A 267 4.93 -0.95 -0.70
C PHE A 267 6.40 -1.37 -0.57
N SER A 268 6.68 -2.66 -0.34
CA SER A 268 8.04 -3.16 -0.07
C SER A 268 9.03 -2.92 -1.23
N THR A 269 8.54 -2.84 -2.46
CA THR A 269 9.37 -2.63 -3.66
C THR A 269 9.60 -1.16 -4.01
N MET A 270 9.00 -0.20 -3.29
CA MET A 270 9.16 1.23 -3.58
C MET A 270 10.54 1.80 -3.25
N GLY A 271 11.38 1.07 -2.51
CA GLY A 271 12.78 1.46 -2.33
C GLY A 271 13.01 2.74 -1.51
N PHE A 272 12.02 3.23 -0.75
CA PHE A 272 12.09 4.51 -0.04
C PHE A 272 13.39 4.73 0.76
N PHE A 273 13.89 3.71 1.46
CA PHE A 273 15.12 3.80 2.27
C PHE A 273 16.40 3.95 1.45
N GLY A 274 16.41 3.44 0.22
CA GLY A 274 17.55 3.55 -0.69
C GLY A 274 17.52 4.82 -1.53
N SER A 275 16.32 5.27 -1.91
CA SER A 275 16.14 6.36 -2.87
C SER A 275 16.05 7.75 -2.24
N ILE A 276 15.59 7.87 -0.99
CA ILE A 276 15.42 9.18 -0.35
C ILE A 276 16.68 9.54 0.44
N ASP A 277 17.33 10.63 0.00
CA ASP A 277 18.55 11.15 0.61
C ASP A 277 18.43 12.66 0.89
N PHE A 278 18.26 13.01 2.17
CA PHE A 278 18.28 14.40 2.64
C PHE A 278 19.66 14.84 3.15
N SER A 279 20.74 14.07 2.89
CA SER A 279 22.10 14.46 3.29
C SER A 279 22.48 15.89 2.88
N PRO A 280 22.13 16.38 1.66
CA PRO A 280 22.43 17.77 1.27
C PRO A 280 21.72 18.83 2.12
N ALA A 281 20.63 18.49 2.80
CA ALA A 281 19.85 19.40 3.65
C ALA A 281 20.31 19.38 5.11
N VAL A 282 21.33 18.59 5.46
CA VAL A 282 21.85 18.50 6.83
C VAL A 282 22.74 19.72 7.13
N ILE A 283 22.24 20.59 8.01
CA ILE A 283 22.99 21.77 8.48
C ILE A 283 23.91 21.40 9.65
N THR A 284 23.41 20.61 10.61
CA THR A 284 24.17 20.15 11.78
C THR A 284 23.98 18.65 11.97
N PRO A 285 25.06 17.85 11.93
CA PRO A 285 25.01 16.43 12.28
C PRO A 285 24.58 16.25 13.74
N ALA A 286 23.74 15.24 14.04
CA ALA A 286 23.41 14.96 15.43
C ALA A 286 24.66 14.43 16.17
N ALA A 287 24.82 14.75 17.45
CA ALA A 287 26.05 14.37 18.16
C ALA A 287 26.18 12.86 18.43
N ASN A 288 25.07 12.10 18.52
CA ASN A 288 25.07 10.66 18.83
C ASN A 288 23.77 9.95 18.39
N GLY A 289 23.85 8.67 18.02
CA GLY A 289 22.71 7.74 18.03
C GLY A 289 21.73 7.79 16.85
N HIS A 290 22.10 8.43 15.73
CA HIS A 290 21.34 8.36 14.48
C HIS A 290 22.08 7.42 13.52
N GLY A 291 21.35 6.74 12.62
CA GLY A 291 21.88 5.69 11.74
C GLY A 291 23.20 6.05 11.04
N LYS A 292 23.87 5.05 10.45
CA LYS A 292 25.24 5.13 9.90
C LYS A 292 25.50 6.27 8.89
N SER A 293 24.48 7.04 8.48
CA SER A 293 24.54 8.14 7.51
C SER A 293 23.50 9.22 7.85
N TRP A 294 23.95 10.48 7.98
CA TRP A 294 23.10 11.66 8.15
C TRP A 294 22.13 11.84 6.97
N GLY A 295 20.94 12.39 7.19
CA GLY A 295 19.98 12.73 6.12
C GLY A 295 19.33 11.56 5.38
N LYS A 296 19.85 10.33 5.51
CA LYS A 296 19.20 9.13 4.99
C LYS A 296 18.09 8.65 5.92
N ILE A 297 17.04 8.08 5.33
CA ILE A 297 16.02 7.41 6.12
C ILE A 297 16.64 6.17 6.76
N ALA A 298 16.69 6.13 8.08
CA ALA A 298 17.20 5.01 8.85
C ALA A 298 16.15 4.54 9.86
N TRP A 299 16.03 3.23 10.03
CA TRP A 299 15.27 2.62 11.12
C TRP A 299 16.18 2.21 12.27
N HIS A 300 15.66 2.38 13.49
CA HIS A 300 16.26 1.90 14.74
C HIS A 300 15.28 0.96 15.45
#